data_AF-A0A524LEQ7-F1
#
_entry.id   AF-A0A524LEQ7-F1
#
_cell.length_a   1.000
_cell.length_b   1.000
_cell.length_c   1.000
_cell.angle_alpha   90.00
_cell.angle_beta   90.00
_cell.angle_gamma   90.00
#
_symmetry.space_group_name_H-M   'P 1'
#
loop_
_entity.id
_entity.type
_entity.pdbx_description
1 polymer ?
#
loop_
_entity_poly.entity_id
_entity_poly.type
_entity_poly.pdbx_seq_one_letter_code
_entity_poly.pdbx_strand_id
1 'polypeptide(L)'
;MVEKKYPDLFRVHPRPDEMTFTEHVSGLTAEFNLPLLTKYLPITSGVQGGDRALAKTLGAVIPEATRQALLDTEFIGVHGRVVRSQKTPDLICLQYLYVWDYQAVPAHEGDYEPIYVYVDKKRQFAIYDLVHYCARKLDFELPLTGKLGLRTIPGWHSFLPAIISEGSQDKNLEIKPLSDQHLRSWWSIPEEAPRLKIVRHIKDPFQMEAPGHFADAPDENARTMCCTFLEIEKALAEFEDPKVAIIEGIKRAFAKCVGILALYRLGAFVQLLAEMNDIGMINAPISSGGINILAIGNMLKEGVVSVTKAGQDFFEKLYHNDRSEG
;
A
#
# COMPACT_ATOMS: atom_id res chain seq x y z
N MET A 1 -0.70 -22.07 -12.19
CA MET A 1 -0.32 -21.90 -10.79
C MET A 1 1.16 -21.60 -10.78
N VAL A 2 1.57 -20.44 -10.27
CA VAL A 2 2.99 -20.08 -10.16
C VAL A 2 3.50 -20.69 -8.85
N GLU A 3 4.60 -21.43 -8.89
CA GLU A 3 5.17 -22.04 -7.69
C GLU A 3 5.74 -20.97 -6.74
N LYS A 4 5.43 -21.08 -5.44
CA LYS A 4 6.01 -20.26 -4.37
C LYS A 4 7.40 -20.81 -4.02
N LYS A 5 8.47 -20.10 -4.37
CA LYS A 5 9.89 -20.41 -4.14
C LYS A 5 10.43 -20.04 -2.74
N TYR A 6 9.87 -19.02 -2.08
CA TYR A 6 10.32 -18.40 -0.83
C TYR A 6 9.33 -18.44 0.35
N PRO A 7 8.33 -19.35 0.43
CA PRO A 7 7.33 -19.29 1.49
C PRO A 7 7.93 -19.41 2.90
N ASP A 8 9.04 -20.15 3.02
CA ASP A 8 9.78 -20.35 4.28
C ASP A 8 10.56 -19.10 4.71
N LEU A 9 11.00 -18.28 3.74
CA LEU A 9 11.69 -17.03 4.04
C LEU A 9 10.75 -15.98 4.63
N PHE A 10 9.45 -16.05 4.30
CA PHE A 10 8.43 -15.17 4.90
C PHE A 10 7.94 -15.68 6.26
N ARG A 11 7.83 -16.99 6.46
CA ARG A 11 7.31 -17.63 7.68
C ARG A 11 8.42 -17.98 8.66
N VAL A 12 9.22 -16.98 9.03
CA VAL A 12 10.28 -17.17 10.02
C VAL A 12 9.69 -17.19 11.43
N HIS A 13 10.11 -18.15 12.25
CA HIS A 13 9.72 -18.27 13.64
C HIS A 13 10.97 -18.32 14.55
N PRO A 14 11.67 -17.19 14.76
CA PRO A 14 12.84 -17.17 15.63
C PRO A 14 12.44 -17.56 17.05
N ARG A 15 13.34 -18.24 17.78
CA ARG A 15 13.09 -18.54 19.19
C ARG A 15 13.13 -17.24 20.01
N PRO A 16 12.21 -17.01 20.95
CA PRO A 16 12.15 -15.75 21.71
C PRO A 16 13.46 -15.37 22.41
N ASP A 17 14.24 -16.33 22.87
CA ASP A 17 15.54 -16.17 23.52
C ASP A 17 16.68 -15.81 22.56
N GLU A 18 16.50 -16.00 21.25
CA GLU A 18 17.48 -15.70 20.21
C GLU A 18 17.18 -14.41 19.45
N MET A 19 16.04 -13.78 19.70
CA MET A 19 15.64 -12.58 18.98
C MET A 19 16.56 -11.41 19.29
N THR A 20 17.12 -10.81 18.24
CA THR A 20 17.89 -9.57 18.34
C THR A 20 17.17 -8.44 17.62
N PHE A 21 17.46 -7.21 18.05
CA PHE A 21 16.86 -5.98 17.54
C PHE A 21 17.94 -4.92 17.31
N THR A 22 19.03 -5.32 16.66
CA THR A 22 20.24 -4.52 16.47
C THR A 22 20.35 -3.92 15.06
N GLU A 23 19.52 -4.38 14.12
CA GLU A 23 19.49 -3.84 12.75
C GLU A 23 18.69 -2.54 12.69
N HIS A 24 19.38 -1.47 13.07
CA HIS A 24 18.94 -0.09 13.00
C HIS A 24 20.12 0.87 12.84
N VAL A 25 19.83 2.12 12.47
CA VAL A 25 20.86 3.17 12.33
C VAL A 25 21.45 3.53 13.71
N SER A 26 22.70 3.99 13.72
CA SER A 26 23.38 4.48 14.92
C SER A 26 22.58 5.59 15.62
N GLY A 27 22.56 5.56 16.96
CA GLY A 27 21.79 6.50 17.79
C GLY A 27 20.32 6.11 18.01
N LEU A 28 19.91 4.94 17.53
CA LEU A 28 18.60 4.35 17.79
C LEU A 28 18.73 3.11 18.66
N THR A 29 17.61 2.70 19.24
CA THR A 29 17.44 1.38 19.87
C THR A 29 16.13 0.78 19.40
N ALA A 30 16.09 -0.54 19.22
CA ALA A 30 14.85 -1.26 18.93
C ALA A 30 14.57 -2.36 19.96
N GLU A 31 13.29 -2.60 20.23
CA GLU A 31 12.83 -3.64 21.15
C GLU A 31 11.47 -4.18 20.71
N PHE A 32 11.12 -5.37 21.18
CA PHE A 32 9.74 -5.86 21.08
C PHE A 32 8.98 -5.53 22.36
N ASN A 33 7.91 -4.73 22.22
CA ASN A 33 7.01 -4.37 23.31
C ASN A 33 5.57 -4.55 22.85
N LEU A 34 5.05 -5.77 23.04
CA LEU A 34 3.70 -6.13 22.61
C LEU A 34 2.61 -5.22 23.19
N PRO A 35 2.58 -4.90 24.51
CA PRO A 35 1.56 -3.99 25.05
C PRO A 35 1.52 -2.63 24.35
N LEU A 36 2.68 -2.04 24.04
CA LEU A 36 2.75 -0.75 23.36
C LEU A 36 2.30 -0.87 21.90
N LEU A 37 2.75 -1.92 21.21
CA LEU A 37 2.36 -2.21 19.82
C LEU A 37 0.86 -2.45 19.70
N THR A 38 0.26 -3.27 20.57
CA THR A 38 -1.19 -3.52 20.56
C THR A 38 -1.97 -2.24 20.85
N LYS A 39 -1.51 -1.41 21.78
CA LYS A 39 -2.18 -0.16 22.15
C LYS A 39 -2.26 0.84 20.99
N TYR A 40 -1.23 0.88 20.14
CA TYR A 40 -1.10 1.86 19.05
C TYR A 40 -1.18 1.21 17.66
N LEU A 41 -1.70 -0.02 17.56
CA LEU A 41 -1.94 -0.65 16.27
C LEU A 41 -3.04 0.14 15.54
N PRO A 42 -2.80 0.62 14.31
CA PRO A 42 -3.84 1.27 13.52
C PRO A 42 -5.02 0.32 13.29
N ILE A 43 -6.24 0.85 13.32
CA ILE A 43 -7.41 0.10 12.88
C ILE A 43 -7.25 -0.16 11.38
N THR A 44 -7.39 -1.41 10.95
CA THR A 44 -7.35 -1.77 9.53
C THR A 44 -8.62 -2.46 9.05
N SER A 45 -8.82 -2.48 7.73
CA SER A 45 -9.81 -3.34 7.07
C SER A 45 -9.24 -3.95 5.80
N GLY A 46 -9.63 -5.21 5.53
CA GLY A 46 -9.32 -5.90 4.28
C GLY A 46 -7.94 -6.56 4.23
N VAL A 47 -7.16 -6.52 5.31
CA VAL A 47 -5.80 -7.11 5.34
C VAL A 47 -5.86 -8.63 5.16
N GLN A 48 -6.80 -9.31 5.83
CA GLN A 48 -6.88 -10.78 5.85
C GLN A 48 -7.71 -11.37 4.69
N GLY A 49 -8.64 -10.61 4.14
CA GLY A 49 -9.66 -11.13 3.22
C GLY A 49 -9.91 -10.29 1.97
N GLY A 50 -9.22 -9.15 1.83
CA GLY A 50 -9.41 -8.21 0.73
C GLY A 50 -9.24 -8.87 -0.63
N ASP A 51 -8.13 -9.61 -0.83
CA ASP A 51 -7.82 -10.25 -2.10
C ASP A 51 -8.85 -11.31 -2.50
N ARG A 52 -9.29 -12.13 -1.54
CA ARG A 52 -10.36 -13.11 -1.79
C ARG A 52 -11.68 -12.44 -2.12
N ALA A 53 -11.99 -11.31 -1.47
CA ALA A 53 -13.17 -10.52 -1.80
C ALA A 53 -13.07 -9.89 -3.20
N LEU A 54 -11.88 -9.39 -3.57
CA LEU A 54 -11.60 -8.85 -4.90
C LEU A 54 -11.77 -9.94 -5.97
N ALA A 55 -11.10 -11.09 -5.80
CA ALA A 55 -11.19 -12.23 -6.71
C ALA A 55 -12.64 -12.70 -6.94
N LYS A 56 -13.44 -12.76 -5.88
CA LYS A 56 -14.87 -13.14 -5.96
C LYS A 56 -15.71 -12.05 -6.65
N THR A 57 -15.43 -10.79 -6.38
CA THR A 57 -16.18 -9.65 -6.94
C THR A 57 -15.90 -9.49 -8.43
N LEU A 58 -14.63 -9.57 -8.82
CA LEU A 58 -14.22 -9.46 -10.22
C LEU A 58 -14.57 -10.72 -11.02
N GLY A 59 -14.53 -11.90 -10.42
CA GLY A 59 -15.00 -13.14 -11.04
C GLY A 59 -14.30 -13.44 -12.38
N ALA A 60 -15.09 -13.53 -13.46
CA ALA A 60 -14.59 -13.79 -14.82
C ALA A 60 -14.07 -12.53 -15.55
N VAL A 61 -14.12 -11.35 -14.92
CA VAL A 61 -13.63 -10.09 -15.50
C VAL A 61 -12.10 -10.05 -15.57
N ILE A 62 -11.42 -10.69 -14.61
CA ILE A 62 -9.96 -10.81 -14.59
C ILE A 62 -9.50 -12.16 -15.13
N PRO A 63 -8.26 -12.26 -15.64
CA PRO A 63 -7.69 -13.54 -16.06
C PRO A 63 -7.75 -14.59 -14.94
N GLU A 64 -8.05 -15.85 -15.30
CA GLU A 64 -8.14 -16.95 -14.33
C GLU A 64 -6.85 -17.10 -13.49
N ALA A 65 -5.69 -16.89 -14.11
CA ALA A 65 -4.41 -16.91 -13.42
C ALA A 65 -4.30 -15.84 -12.32
N THR A 66 -4.72 -14.60 -12.61
CA THR A 66 -4.76 -13.49 -11.64
C THR A 66 -5.78 -13.76 -10.55
N ARG A 67 -6.95 -14.30 -10.91
CA ARG A 67 -7.98 -14.67 -9.93
C ARG A 67 -7.47 -15.72 -8.95
N GLN A 68 -6.82 -16.76 -9.48
CA GLN A 68 -6.25 -17.82 -8.64
C GLN A 68 -5.13 -17.27 -7.75
N ALA A 69 -4.26 -16.41 -8.28
CA ALA A 69 -3.21 -15.78 -7.49
C ALA A 69 -3.75 -14.92 -6.34
N LEU A 70 -4.83 -14.16 -6.54
CA LEU A 70 -5.52 -13.42 -5.46
C LEU A 70 -6.16 -14.38 -4.42
N LEU A 71 -6.67 -15.53 -4.84
CA LEU A 71 -7.22 -16.53 -3.92
C LEU A 71 -6.13 -17.22 -3.08
N ASP A 72 -4.94 -17.38 -3.67
CA ASP A 72 -3.75 -18.00 -3.09
C ASP A 72 -2.89 -17.02 -2.28
N THR A 73 -3.22 -15.72 -2.27
CA THR A 73 -2.61 -14.74 -1.37
C THR A 73 -2.90 -15.12 0.07
N GLU A 74 -1.85 -15.19 0.89
CA GLU A 74 -1.97 -15.43 2.33
C GLU A 74 -1.41 -14.25 3.12
N PHE A 75 -2.21 -13.71 4.04
CA PHE A 75 -1.69 -12.75 5.02
C PHE A 75 -0.86 -13.49 6.07
N ILE A 76 0.44 -13.19 6.13
CA ILE A 76 1.41 -13.84 7.04
C ILE A 76 1.32 -13.26 8.45
N GLY A 77 1.09 -11.96 8.56
CA GLY A 77 0.91 -11.29 9.84
C GLY A 77 1.40 -9.85 9.87
N VAL A 78 1.19 -9.21 11.02
CA VAL A 78 1.77 -7.91 11.35
C VAL A 78 3.02 -8.14 12.19
N HIS A 79 4.18 -7.69 11.71
CA HIS A 79 5.44 -7.75 12.46
C HIS A 79 5.77 -6.38 13.03
N GLY A 80 5.92 -6.30 14.36
CA GLY A 80 6.09 -5.05 15.09
C GLY A 80 7.42 -4.96 15.85
N ARG A 81 7.99 -3.75 15.90
CA ARG A 81 9.03 -3.38 16.88
C ARG A 81 8.90 -1.92 17.28
N VAL A 82 9.34 -1.59 18.49
CA VAL A 82 9.41 -0.23 19.00
C VAL A 82 10.81 0.30 18.75
N VAL A 83 10.91 1.48 18.12
CA VAL A 83 12.15 2.18 17.82
C VAL A 83 12.18 3.49 18.59
N ARG A 84 13.31 3.76 19.26
CA ARG A 84 13.54 4.98 20.03
C ARG A 84 14.79 5.68 19.54
N SER A 85 14.77 7.00 19.56
CA SER A 85 15.91 7.85 19.21
C SER A 85 16.54 8.42 20.48
N GLN A 86 17.87 8.34 20.58
CA GLN A 86 18.62 8.99 21.65
C GLN A 86 18.54 10.53 21.57
N LYS A 87 18.30 11.08 20.36
CA LYS A 87 18.20 12.53 20.14
C LYS A 87 16.83 13.10 20.50
N THR A 88 15.78 12.30 20.35
CA THR A 88 14.38 12.70 20.60
C THR A 88 13.68 11.65 21.47
N PRO A 89 14.06 11.51 22.75
CA PRO A 89 13.61 10.41 23.60
C PRO A 89 12.11 10.43 23.91
N ASP A 90 11.48 11.60 23.82
CA ASP A 90 10.03 11.77 24.02
C ASP A 90 9.18 11.30 22.82
N LEU A 91 9.79 11.06 21.66
CA LEU A 91 9.12 10.58 20.46
C LEU A 91 9.39 9.08 20.28
N ILE A 92 8.33 8.29 20.32
CA ILE A 92 8.36 6.84 20.11
C ILE A 92 7.91 6.55 18.70
N CYS A 93 8.64 5.70 17.99
CA CYS A 93 8.20 5.14 16.72
C CYS A 93 7.84 3.66 16.91
N LEU A 94 6.63 3.28 16.53
CA LEU A 94 6.21 1.89 16.42
C LEU A 94 6.23 1.52 14.94
N GLN A 95 7.15 0.64 14.57
CA GLN A 95 7.25 0.11 13.22
C GLN A 95 6.40 -1.15 13.12
N TYR A 96 5.43 -1.15 12.22
CA TYR A 96 4.65 -2.31 11.80
C TYR A 96 5.01 -2.64 10.36
N LEU A 97 5.14 -3.93 10.06
CA LEU A 97 5.24 -4.45 8.71
C LEU A 97 4.13 -5.46 8.51
N TYR A 98 3.20 -5.15 7.63
CA TYR A 98 2.18 -6.09 7.19
C TYR A 98 2.79 -6.94 6.09
N VAL A 99 2.71 -8.26 6.19
CA VAL A 99 3.37 -9.18 5.25
C VAL A 99 2.35 -10.11 4.63
N TRP A 100 2.42 -10.24 3.31
CA TRP A 100 1.62 -11.18 2.53
C TRP A 100 2.54 -12.10 1.74
N ASP A 101 2.16 -13.35 1.63
CA ASP A 101 2.68 -14.29 0.65
C ASP A 101 1.78 -14.22 -0.59
N TYR A 102 2.13 -13.26 -1.45
CA TYR A 102 1.37 -12.76 -2.60
C TYR A 102 1.89 -13.30 -3.94
N GLN A 103 1.06 -13.29 -5.00
CA GLN A 103 1.45 -13.72 -6.36
C GLN A 103 0.73 -13.03 -7.56
N ALA A 104 -0.15 -12.03 -7.39
CA ALA A 104 -1.11 -11.70 -8.46
C ALA A 104 -0.62 -10.77 -9.59
N VAL A 105 0.17 -9.70 -9.37
CA VAL A 105 0.58 -8.76 -10.45
C VAL A 105 1.83 -7.91 -10.12
N PRO A 106 2.92 -7.99 -10.92
CA PRO A 106 3.52 -9.19 -11.54
C PRO A 106 3.70 -10.34 -10.54
N ALA A 107 4.37 -11.44 -10.92
CA ALA A 107 4.67 -12.56 -10.01
C ALA A 107 5.73 -12.16 -8.95
N HIS A 108 5.41 -11.17 -8.09
CA HIS A 108 6.12 -10.92 -6.86
C HIS A 108 5.70 -12.03 -5.91
N GLU A 109 6.65 -12.80 -5.44
CA GLU A 109 6.39 -13.79 -4.42
C GLU A 109 6.64 -13.16 -3.05
N GLY A 110 5.62 -12.53 -2.52
CA GLY A 110 5.70 -11.80 -1.27
C GLY A 110 5.56 -10.30 -1.44
N ASP A 111 4.80 -9.71 -0.54
CA ASP A 111 4.51 -8.30 -0.46
C ASP A 111 4.58 -7.85 0.99
N TYR A 112 4.93 -6.59 1.21
CA TYR A 112 4.97 -6.04 2.54
C TYR A 112 4.64 -4.56 2.50
N GLU A 113 3.94 -4.08 3.52
CA GLU A 113 3.55 -2.69 3.62
C GLU A 113 3.93 -2.15 5.01
N PRO A 114 4.88 -1.21 5.09
CA PRO A 114 5.32 -0.66 6.35
C PRO A 114 4.41 0.49 6.82
N ILE A 115 3.98 0.43 8.08
CA ILE A 115 3.30 1.52 8.76
C ILE A 115 4.09 1.91 10.00
N TYR A 116 4.42 3.18 10.13
CA TYR A 116 5.16 3.74 11.25
C TYR A 116 4.27 4.67 12.04
N VAL A 117 3.94 4.28 13.28
CA VAL A 117 3.15 5.12 14.18
C VAL A 117 4.10 5.89 15.09
N TYR A 118 4.00 7.20 15.04
CA TYR A 118 4.71 8.12 15.91
C TYR A 118 3.81 8.54 17.05
N VAL A 119 4.33 8.43 18.26
CA VAL A 119 3.61 8.81 19.48
C VAL A 119 4.52 9.71 20.31
N ASP A 120 4.03 10.91 20.61
CA ASP A 120 4.58 11.78 21.65
C ASP A 120 3.50 12.06 22.72
N LYS A 121 3.85 12.81 23.79
CA LYS A 121 2.93 13.14 24.90
C LYS A 121 1.66 13.89 24.47
N LYS A 122 1.63 14.48 23.26
CA LYS A 122 0.60 15.41 22.78
C LYS A 122 -0.01 14.99 21.43
N ARG A 123 0.66 14.16 20.65
CA ARG A 123 0.33 13.87 19.25
C ARG A 123 0.56 12.40 18.93
N GLN A 124 -0.25 11.90 18.01
CA GLN A 124 -0.09 10.61 17.39
C GLN A 124 -0.33 10.74 15.88
N PHE A 125 0.57 10.19 15.07
CA PHE A 125 0.39 10.15 13.62
C PHE A 125 1.02 8.88 13.02
N ALA A 126 0.43 8.34 11.96
CA ALA A 126 1.05 7.29 11.15
C ALA A 126 1.75 7.90 9.94
N ILE A 127 2.84 7.28 9.55
CA ILE A 127 3.43 7.38 8.23
C ILE A 127 3.29 6.01 7.57
N TYR A 128 2.76 5.96 6.37
CA TYR A 128 2.60 4.72 5.59
C TYR A 128 2.95 5.00 4.12
N ASP A 129 3.36 3.97 3.39
CA ASP A 129 3.56 4.09 1.95
C ASP A 129 2.23 3.82 1.22
N LEU A 130 1.95 4.67 0.23
CA LEU A 130 0.88 4.47 -0.73
C LEU A 130 1.48 3.83 -1.96
N VAL A 131 1.20 2.53 -2.14
CA VAL A 131 1.59 1.70 -3.28
C VAL A 131 3.10 1.75 -3.49
N HIS A 132 3.88 1.84 -2.41
CA HIS A 132 5.35 1.97 -2.47
C HIS A 132 5.90 3.21 -3.19
N TYR A 133 5.05 4.11 -3.67
CA TYR A 133 5.45 5.28 -4.46
C TYR A 133 5.40 6.59 -3.69
N CYS A 134 4.61 6.68 -2.62
CA CYS A 134 4.56 7.88 -1.79
C CYS A 134 4.45 7.59 -0.30
N ALA A 135 5.23 8.26 0.54
CA ALA A 135 4.91 8.33 1.95
C ALA A 135 3.71 9.29 2.19
N ARG A 136 2.80 8.91 3.09
CA ARG A 136 1.66 9.72 3.55
C ARG A 136 1.70 9.88 5.06
N LYS A 137 1.31 11.05 5.55
CA LYS A 137 1.09 11.30 6.97
C LYS A 137 -0.41 11.28 7.28
N LEU A 138 -0.79 10.51 8.28
CA LEU A 138 -2.14 10.45 8.82
C LEU A 138 -2.09 10.85 10.29
N ASP A 139 -2.58 12.04 10.61
CA ASP A 139 -2.74 12.46 12.00
C ASP A 139 -3.95 11.75 12.62
N PHE A 140 -3.76 11.16 13.80
CA PHE A 140 -4.84 10.56 14.57
C PHE A 140 -5.21 11.50 15.72
N GLU A 141 -6.51 11.66 15.97
CA GLU A 141 -6.95 12.28 17.23
C GLU A 141 -6.68 11.32 18.40
N LEU A 142 -6.14 11.87 19.49
CA LEU A 142 -5.99 11.14 20.75
C LEU A 142 -7.28 11.23 21.58
N PRO A 143 -7.82 10.14 22.14
CA PRO A 143 -7.54 8.72 21.83
C PRO A 143 -8.28 8.23 20.58
N LEU A 144 -7.88 7.06 20.05
CA LEU A 144 -8.53 6.38 18.92
C LEU A 144 -9.99 5.99 19.24
N THR A 145 -10.92 6.95 19.24
CA THR A 145 -12.36 6.65 19.23
C THR A 145 -12.81 6.41 17.78
N GLY A 146 -12.35 5.28 17.24
CA GLY A 146 -13.21 4.33 16.51
C GLY A 146 -13.67 4.66 15.10
N LYS A 147 -13.02 5.57 14.36
CA LYS A 147 -13.42 5.84 12.96
C LYS A 147 -12.26 5.86 11.99
N LEU A 148 -11.24 6.68 12.20
CA LEU A 148 -10.15 6.82 11.23
C LEU A 148 -9.15 5.65 11.34
N GLY A 149 -8.94 4.94 10.23
CA GLY A 149 -8.01 3.83 10.11
C GLY A 149 -7.47 3.69 8.69
N LEU A 150 -6.92 2.51 8.38
CA LEU A 150 -6.24 2.21 7.13
C LEU A 150 -6.93 1.02 6.43
N ARG A 151 -7.57 1.27 5.29
CA ARG A 151 -8.14 0.22 4.46
C ARG A 151 -7.12 -0.27 3.45
N THR A 152 -6.96 -1.58 3.36
CA THR A 152 -6.09 -2.22 2.37
C THR A 152 -6.70 -2.07 0.97
N ILE A 153 -5.86 -1.79 -0.03
CA ILE A 153 -6.18 -1.93 -1.45
C ILE A 153 -5.83 -3.37 -1.85
N PRO A 154 -6.82 -4.27 -2.03
CA PRO A 154 -6.57 -5.65 -2.42
C PRO A 154 -5.84 -5.75 -3.75
N GLY A 155 -4.98 -6.76 -3.89
CA GLY A 155 -4.12 -7.00 -5.05
C GLY A 155 -2.90 -6.09 -5.10
N TRP A 156 -2.87 -4.99 -4.36
CA TRP A 156 -1.71 -4.09 -4.28
C TRP A 156 -1.08 -4.03 -2.88
N HIS A 157 -1.81 -4.50 -1.86
CA HIS A 157 -1.41 -4.51 -0.45
C HIS A 157 -0.95 -3.18 0.15
N SER A 158 -1.34 -2.09 -0.49
CA SER A 158 -1.17 -0.74 0.03
C SER A 158 -2.34 -0.34 0.94
N PHE A 159 -2.18 0.73 1.71
CA PHE A 159 -3.27 1.30 2.51
C PHE A 159 -3.80 2.63 1.97
N LEU A 160 -5.09 2.88 2.23
CA LEU A 160 -5.75 4.18 2.09
C LEU A 160 -6.34 4.59 3.43
N PRO A 161 -6.33 5.89 3.77
CA PRO A 161 -6.99 6.38 4.97
C PRO A 161 -8.51 6.27 4.77
N ALA A 162 -9.21 5.68 5.73
CA ALA A 162 -10.65 5.45 5.63
C ALA A 162 -11.34 5.54 6.99
N ILE A 163 -12.64 5.84 6.97
CA ILE A 163 -13.50 5.65 8.14
C ILE A 163 -13.94 4.18 8.18
N ILE A 164 -13.48 3.43 9.18
CA ILE A 164 -13.68 1.98 9.29
C ILE A 164 -14.70 1.67 10.38
N SER A 165 -15.84 1.12 9.97
CA SER A 165 -16.88 0.64 10.89
C SER A 165 -16.46 -0.65 11.59
N GLU A 166 -16.88 -0.86 12.84
CA GLU A 166 -16.54 -2.05 13.65
C GLU A 166 -16.80 -3.39 12.94
N GLY A 167 -17.86 -3.45 12.12
CA GLY A 167 -18.20 -4.66 11.34
C GLY A 167 -17.21 -4.99 10.21
N SER A 168 -16.49 -3.98 9.72
CA SER A 168 -15.50 -4.11 8.62
C SER A 168 -14.06 -4.20 9.09
N GLN A 169 -13.81 -4.03 10.39
CA GLN A 169 -12.47 -4.07 10.96
C GLN A 169 -11.88 -5.48 10.88
N ASP A 170 -10.60 -5.58 10.51
CA ASP A 170 -9.86 -6.82 10.67
C ASP A 170 -9.79 -7.17 12.17
N LYS A 171 -10.10 -8.43 12.50
CA LYS A 171 -10.16 -8.91 13.89
C LYS A 171 -9.02 -9.89 14.16
N ASN A 172 -8.59 -9.94 15.41
CA ASN A 172 -7.56 -10.90 15.86
C ASN A 172 -6.25 -10.78 15.08
N LEU A 173 -5.83 -9.56 14.73
CA LEU A 173 -4.50 -9.32 14.18
C LEU A 173 -3.46 -9.56 15.28
N GLU A 174 -2.74 -10.68 15.17
CA GLU A 174 -1.63 -11.00 16.06
C GLU A 174 -0.37 -10.22 15.63
N ILE A 175 0.17 -9.42 16.54
CA ILE A 175 1.43 -8.70 16.31
C ILE A 175 2.59 -9.62 16.70
N LYS A 176 3.33 -10.06 15.69
CA LYS A 176 4.56 -10.85 15.82
C LYS A 176 5.77 -9.92 16.01
N PRO A 177 6.88 -10.37 16.60
CA PRO A 177 8.08 -9.57 16.68
C PRO A 177 8.71 -9.34 15.29
N LEU A 178 9.18 -8.12 15.05
CA LEU A 178 10.04 -7.77 13.92
C LEU A 178 11.51 -7.79 14.35
N SER A 179 12.10 -8.99 14.40
CA SER A 179 13.51 -9.18 14.80
C SER A 179 14.48 -9.11 13.61
N ASP A 180 15.78 -9.02 13.89
CA ASP A 180 16.83 -9.01 12.87
C ASP A 180 16.80 -10.27 11.99
N GLN A 181 16.39 -11.42 12.53
CA GLN A 181 16.26 -12.66 11.74
C GLN A 181 15.20 -12.53 10.64
N HIS A 182 14.08 -11.85 10.92
CA HIS A 182 13.05 -11.59 9.92
C HIS A 182 13.60 -10.69 8.82
N LEU A 183 14.23 -9.57 9.23
CA LEU A 183 14.82 -8.60 8.30
C LEU A 183 15.88 -9.25 7.40
N ARG A 184 16.79 -10.03 7.98
CA ARG A 184 17.81 -10.80 7.23
C ARG A 184 17.20 -11.78 6.26
N SER A 185 16.19 -12.55 6.70
CA SER A 185 15.51 -13.52 5.85
C SER A 185 14.91 -12.85 4.61
N TRP A 186 14.11 -11.80 4.82
CA TRP A 186 13.43 -11.08 3.73
C TRP A 186 14.39 -10.26 2.86
N TRP A 187 15.48 -9.75 3.44
CA TRP A 187 16.56 -9.06 2.69
C TRP A 187 17.38 -10.04 1.84
N SER A 188 17.52 -11.29 2.27
CA SER A 188 18.33 -12.30 1.59
C SER A 188 17.66 -12.94 0.36
N ILE A 189 16.39 -12.64 0.10
CA ILE A 189 15.66 -13.16 -1.07
C ILE A 189 16.40 -12.76 -2.36
N PRO A 190 16.82 -13.69 -3.24
CA PRO A 190 17.67 -13.37 -4.39
C PRO A 190 17.02 -12.46 -5.45
N GLU A 191 15.73 -12.61 -5.69
CA GLU A 191 14.97 -11.80 -6.64
C GLU A 191 14.60 -10.44 -6.03
N GLU A 192 14.79 -9.38 -6.82
CA GLU A 192 14.54 -8.01 -6.37
C GLU A 192 13.06 -7.71 -6.12
N ALA A 193 12.16 -8.31 -6.90
CA ALA A 193 10.71 -8.08 -6.79
C ALA A 193 10.14 -8.47 -5.41
N PRO A 194 10.40 -9.67 -4.87
CA PRO A 194 9.93 -10.09 -3.53
C PRO A 194 10.82 -9.65 -2.36
N ARG A 195 12.02 -9.12 -2.62
CA ARG A 195 12.96 -8.74 -1.56
C ARG A 195 12.45 -7.55 -0.75
N LEU A 196 12.71 -7.57 0.57
CA LEU A 196 12.55 -6.39 1.42
C LEU A 196 13.44 -5.23 0.92
N LYS A 197 12.84 -4.05 0.69
CA LYS A 197 13.53 -2.85 0.16
C LYS A 197 13.70 -1.76 1.21
N ILE A 198 13.43 -2.07 2.47
CA ILE A 198 13.60 -1.13 3.59
C ILE A 198 15.08 -1.13 3.99
N VAL A 199 15.90 -0.32 3.30
CA VAL A 199 17.37 -0.28 3.45
C VAL A 199 17.83 0.56 4.64
N ARG A 200 17.03 1.53 5.08
CA ARG A 200 17.39 2.48 6.16
C ARG A 200 16.21 2.77 7.07
N HIS A 201 16.52 3.16 8.30
CA HIS A 201 15.52 3.75 9.18
C HIS A 201 14.84 4.96 8.51
N ILE A 202 13.66 5.25 9.03
CA ILE A 202 12.73 6.28 8.60
C ILE A 202 13.42 7.64 8.50
N LYS A 203 13.47 8.20 7.28
CA LYS A 203 13.80 9.61 7.08
C LYS A 203 12.78 10.50 7.78
N ASP A 204 13.19 11.71 8.13
CA ASP A 204 12.32 12.73 8.71
C ASP A 204 11.05 12.94 7.84
N PRO A 205 9.86 12.60 8.35
CA PRO A 205 8.62 12.67 7.58
C PRO A 205 8.17 14.11 7.29
N PHE A 206 8.78 15.11 7.94
CA PHE A 206 8.49 16.52 7.69
C PHE A 206 9.27 17.07 6.49
N GLN A 207 10.20 16.31 5.92
CA GLN A 207 10.96 16.77 4.76
C GLN A 207 10.16 16.79 3.45
N MET A 208 8.92 16.24 3.41
CA MET A 208 7.79 16.39 2.45
C MET A 208 8.04 16.82 0.98
N GLU A 209 9.27 16.79 0.48
CA GLU A 209 9.69 17.20 -0.85
C GLU A 209 10.12 15.93 -1.58
N ALA A 210 9.07 15.21 -1.99
CA ALA A 210 8.99 14.04 -2.86
C ALA A 210 9.74 12.75 -2.43
N PRO A 211 9.10 11.90 -1.60
CA PRO A 211 9.50 10.54 -1.23
C PRO A 211 8.68 9.44 -1.93
N GLY A 212 9.27 8.27 -2.14
CA GLY A 212 8.67 7.02 -2.63
C GLY A 212 9.62 5.85 -2.35
N HIS A 213 9.11 4.81 -1.67
CA HIS A 213 9.81 4.06 -0.62
C HIS A 213 10.55 5.03 0.36
N PHE A 214 11.06 4.53 1.47
CA PHE A 214 12.07 5.26 2.25
C PHE A 214 13.41 5.40 1.47
N ALA A 215 13.36 5.54 0.14
CA ALA A 215 14.47 5.64 -0.76
C ALA A 215 15.18 6.98 -0.57
N ASP A 216 16.50 6.93 -0.66
CA ASP A 216 17.32 8.12 -0.46
C ASP A 216 17.10 9.17 -1.56
N ALA A 217 16.81 8.71 -2.78
CA ALA A 217 16.54 9.52 -3.96
C ALA A 217 15.57 8.76 -4.89
N PRO A 218 14.24 9.01 -4.84
CA PRO A 218 13.30 8.36 -5.74
C PRO A 218 13.54 8.82 -7.17
N ASP A 219 13.45 7.88 -8.11
CA ASP A 219 13.59 8.17 -9.54
C ASP A 219 12.38 8.94 -10.10
N GLU A 220 12.49 9.38 -11.36
CA GLU A 220 11.41 10.12 -12.03
C GLU A 220 10.13 9.29 -12.20
N ASN A 221 10.21 7.95 -12.23
CA ASN A 221 9.04 7.09 -12.36
C ASN A 221 8.23 7.11 -11.06
N ALA A 222 8.89 6.86 -9.92
CA ALA A 222 8.26 6.89 -8.61
C ALA A 222 7.63 8.26 -8.32
N ARG A 223 8.31 9.36 -8.67
CA ARG A 223 7.77 10.73 -8.54
C ARG A 223 6.53 10.95 -9.39
N THR A 224 6.54 10.46 -10.63
CA THR A 224 5.40 10.61 -11.56
C THR A 224 4.19 9.80 -11.11
N MET A 225 4.41 8.55 -10.68
CA MET A 225 3.35 7.71 -10.11
C MET A 225 2.78 8.34 -8.85
N CYS A 226 3.64 8.84 -7.97
CA CYS A 226 3.22 9.49 -6.74
C CYS A 226 2.33 10.70 -6.98
N CYS A 227 2.73 11.57 -7.92
CA CYS A 227 1.91 12.71 -8.34
C CYS A 227 0.57 12.24 -8.94
N THR A 228 0.58 11.17 -9.73
CA THR A 228 -0.63 10.64 -10.37
C THR A 228 -1.66 10.18 -9.34
N PHE A 229 -1.23 9.43 -8.31
CA PHE A 229 -2.09 9.05 -7.21
C PHE A 229 -2.70 10.25 -6.50
N LEU A 230 -1.88 11.27 -6.19
CA LEU A 230 -2.35 12.48 -5.52
C LEU A 230 -3.46 13.20 -6.30
N GLU A 231 -3.36 13.25 -7.63
CA GLU A 231 -4.40 13.91 -8.44
C GLU A 231 -5.68 13.06 -8.56
N ILE A 232 -5.56 11.73 -8.55
CA ILE A 232 -6.72 10.81 -8.48
C ILE A 232 -7.41 10.93 -7.11
N GLU A 233 -6.65 10.95 -6.01
CA GLU A 233 -7.17 11.13 -4.65
C GLU A 233 -7.91 12.46 -4.49
N LYS A 234 -7.35 13.57 -4.99
CA LYS A 234 -8.00 14.88 -4.98
C LYS A 234 -9.31 14.87 -5.75
N ALA A 235 -9.34 14.24 -6.92
CA ALA A 235 -10.58 14.12 -7.68
C ALA A 235 -11.62 13.26 -6.94
N LEU A 236 -11.22 12.15 -6.31
CA LEU A 236 -12.10 11.32 -5.46
C LEU A 236 -12.67 12.07 -4.27
N ALA A 237 -11.96 13.06 -3.73
CA ALA A 237 -12.47 13.92 -2.66
C ALA A 237 -13.41 15.04 -3.15
N GLU A 238 -13.33 15.40 -4.43
CA GLU A 238 -14.09 16.51 -5.02
C GLU A 238 -15.39 16.08 -5.72
N PHE A 239 -15.44 14.87 -6.26
CA PHE A 239 -16.58 14.38 -7.04
C PHE A 239 -17.35 13.29 -6.30
N GLU A 240 -18.68 13.42 -6.24
CA GLU A 240 -19.56 12.43 -5.60
C GLU A 240 -19.61 11.09 -6.35
N ASP A 241 -19.53 11.10 -7.69
CA ASP A 241 -19.46 9.88 -8.50
C ASP A 241 -17.99 9.43 -8.64
N PRO A 242 -17.60 8.25 -8.10
CA PRO A 242 -16.25 7.72 -8.20
C PRO A 242 -15.77 7.54 -9.65
N LYS A 243 -16.70 7.35 -10.61
CA LYS A 243 -16.37 7.22 -12.02
C LYS A 243 -15.90 8.54 -12.61
N VAL A 244 -16.62 9.62 -12.32
CA VAL A 244 -16.25 10.97 -12.71
C VAL A 244 -14.94 11.35 -12.03
N ALA A 245 -14.80 11.04 -10.74
CA ALA A 245 -13.58 11.26 -9.99
C ALA A 245 -12.34 10.61 -10.62
N ILE A 246 -12.40 9.33 -10.98
CA ILE A 246 -11.26 8.62 -11.57
C ILE A 246 -10.89 9.22 -12.93
N ILE A 247 -11.89 9.51 -13.78
CA ILE A 247 -11.65 10.12 -15.09
C ILE A 247 -11.00 11.51 -14.94
N GLU A 248 -11.55 12.36 -14.07
CA GLU A 248 -11.02 13.70 -13.82
C GLU A 248 -9.65 13.66 -13.13
N GLY A 249 -9.44 12.70 -12.24
CA GLY A 249 -8.16 12.43 -11.60
C GLY A 249 -7.07 12.06 -12.60
N ILE A 250 -7.37 11.15 -13.52
CA ILE A 250 -6.46 10.73 -14.60
C ILE A 250 -6.14 11.90 -15.54
N LYS A 251 -7.14 12.73 -15.90
CA LYS A 251 -6.92 13.94 -16.69
C LYS A 251 -5.99 14.93 -15.98
N ARG A 252 -6.23 15.17 -14.69
CA ARG A 252 -5.39 16.05 -13.85
C ARG A 252 -3.97 15.51 -13.73
N ALA A 253 -3.82 14.21 -13.50
CA ALA A 253 -2.52 13.55 -13.43
C ALA A 253 -1.76 13.67 -14.76
N PHE A 254 -2.41 13.45 -15.90
CA PHE A 254 -1.79 13.65 -17.20
C PHE A 254 -1.33 15.10 -17.39
N ALA A 255 -2.16 16.08 -17.06
CA ALA A 255 -1.83 17.50 -17.22
C ALA A 255 -0.72 17.99 -16.28
N LYS A 256 -0.74 17.55 -15.01
CA LYS A 256 0.12 18.10 -13.95
C LYS A 256 1.37 17.26 -13.65
N CYS A 257 1.28 15.94 -13.79
CA CYS A 257 2.35 15.02 -13.43
C CYS A 257 3.21 14.64 -14.63
N VAL A 258 2.58 14.41 -15.79
CA VAL A 258 3.29 14.20 -17.05
C VAL A 258 3.59 15.54 -17.71
N GLY A 259 2.57 16.37 -17.97
CA GLY A 259 2.71 17.66 -18.63
C GLY A 259 3.03 17.54 -20.13
N ILE A 260 2.65 18.54 -20.91
CA ILE A 260 2.78 18.52 -22.39
C ILE A 260 4.25 18.43 -22.85
N LEU A 261 5.20 18.90 -22.04
CA LEU A 261 6.62 18.99 -22.39
C LEU A 261 7.52 17.90 -21.76
N ALA A 262 6.95 17.00 -20.96
CA ALA A 262 7.72 15.96 -20.25
C ALA A 262 7.18 14.55 -20.55
N LEU A 263 7.07 14.24 -21.85
CA LEU A 263 6.64 12.92 -22.37
C LEU A 263 7.49 11.73 -21.88
N TYR A 264 8.71 11.96 -21.39
CA TYR A 264 9.51 10.88 -20.77
C TYR A 264 8.85 10.30 -19.50
N ARG A 265 7.97 11.06 -18.83
CA ARG A 265 7.18 10.61 -17.67
C ARG A 265 5.97 9.75 -18.05
N LEU A 266 5.64 9.71 -19.33
CA LEU A 266 4.47 9.01 -19.84
C LEU A 266 4.54 7.50 -19.61
N GLY A 267 5.76 6.93 -19.61
CA GLY A 267 5.96 5.51 -19.33
C GLY A 267 5.43 5.09 -17.97
N ALA A 268 5.78 5.83 -16.91
CA ALA A 268 5.33 5.56 -15.55
C ALA A 268 3.82 5.75 -15.38
N PHE A 269 3.24 6.77 -16.03
CA PHE A 269 1.80 6.99 -16.04
C PHE A 269 1.04 5.84 -16.72
N VAL A 270 1.53 5.36 -17.87
CA VAL A 270 0.89 4.24 -18.56
C VAL A 270 1.11 2.92 -17.84
N GLN A 271 2.27 2.70 -17.23
CA GLN A 271 2.49 1.55 -16.36
C GLN A 271 1.42 1.50 -15.26
N LEU A 272 1.20 2.61 -14.57
CA LEU A 272 0.16 2.69 -13.56
C LEU A 272 -1.23 2.39 -14.14
N LEU A 273 -1.60 2.98 -15.28
CA LEU A 273 -2.89 2.68 -15.92
C LEU A 273 -3.01 1.19 -16.33
N ALA A 274 -1.92 0.56 -16.76
CA ALA A 274 -1.89 -0.87 -17.06
C ALA A 274 -2.10 -1.71 -15.80
N GLU A 275 -1.40 -1.39 -14.71
CA GLU A 275 -1.58 -2.05 -13.40
C GLU A 275 -3.02 -1.91 -12.90
N MET A 276 -3.61 -0.71 -13.02
CA MET A 276 -5.02 -0.45 -12.69
C MET A 276 -6.00 -1.22 -13.59
N ASN A 277 -5.67 -1.41 -14.86
CA ASN A 277 -6.47 -2.16 -15.82
C ASN A 277 -6.39 -3.68 -15.56
N ASP A 278 -5.21 -4.20 -15.24
CA ASP A 278 -4.97 -5.62 -14.98
C ASP A 278 -5.71 -6.12 -13.74
N ILE A 279 -5.88 -5.25 -12.73
CA ILE A 279 -6.71 -5.52 -11.55
C ILE A 279 -8.20 -5.20 -11.78
N GLY A 280 -8.60 -4.83 -13.00
CA GLY A 280 -9.98 -4.54 -13.37
C GLY A 280 -10.55 -3.25 -12.78
N MET A 281 -9.73 -2.37 -12.23
CA MET A 281 -10.16 -1.10 -11.63
C MET A 281 -10.60 -0.08 -12.70
N ILE A 282 -9.93 -0.11 -13.85
CA ILE A 282 -10.32 0.65 -15.04
C ILE A 282 -10.39 -0.28 -16.25
N ASN A 283 -11.14 0.10 -17.27
CA ASN A 283 -11.03 -0.50 -18.60
C ASN A 283 -10.35 0.52 -19.52
N ALA A 284 -9.12 0.25 -19.91
CA ALA A 284 -8.34 1.06 -20.82
C ALA A 284 -7.75 0.16 -21.93
N PRO A 285 -7.86 0.54 -23.21
CA PRO A 285 -7.33 -0.26 -24.32
C PRO A 285 -5.79 -0.14 -24.40
N ILE A 286 -5.11 -0.69 -23.40
CA ILE A 286 -3.64 -0.67 -23.27
C ILE A 286 -3.13 -2.04 -23.73
N SER A 287 -2.43 -2.09 -24.87
CA SER A 287 -1.78 -3.31 -25.34
C SER A 287 -0.33 -3.38 -24.83
N SER A 288 0.13 -4.60 -24.54
CA SER A 288 1.49 -4.92 -24.08
C SER A 288 2.61 -4.67 -25.11
N GLY A 289 2.28 -4.08 -26.26
CA GLY A 289 3.14 -3.93 -27.44
C GLY A 289 3.53 -2.49 -27.76
N GLY A 290 3.90 -1.70 -26.76
CA GLY A 290 4.37 -0.32 -26.94
C GLY A 290 3.27 0.69 -27.23
N ILE A 291 3.47 1.92 -26.78
CA ILE A 291 2.43 2.94 -26.70
C ILE A 291 2.55 3.92 -27.88
N ASN A 292 1.48 4.03 -28.68
CA ASN A 292 1.36 5.09 -29.68
C ASN A 292 0.84 6.37 -28.99
N ILE A 293 1.58 7.48 -29.09
CA ILE A 293 1.17 8.79 -28.53
C ILE A 293 -0.20 9.24 -29.08
N LEU A 294 -0.56 8.84 -30.30
CA LEU A 294 -1.90 9.08 -30.87
C LEU A 294 -2.99 8.28 -30.14
N ALA A 295 -2.68 7.11 -29.60
CA ALA A 295 -3.62 6.33 -28.78
C ALA A 295 -3.91 7.03 -27.45
N ILE A 296 -2.91 7.65 -26.80
CA ILE A 296 -3.12 8.44 -25.58
C ILE A 296 -3.89 9.72 -25.88
N GLY A 297 -3.56 10.39 -26.98
CA GLY A 297 -4.31 11.56 -27.45
C GLY A 297 -5.78 11.25 -27.69
N ASN A 298 -6.08 10.09 -28.29
CA ASN A 298 -7.46 9.61 -28.48
C ASN A 298 -8.10 9.14 -27.15
N MET A 299 -7.37 8.46 -26.26
CA MET A 299 -7.85 8.06 -24.93
C MET A 299 -8.30 9.26 -24.07
N LEU A 300 -7.57 10.37 -24.12
CA LEU A 300 -7.90 11.60 -23.37
C LEU A 300 -9.03 12.40 -24.02
N LYS A 301 -9.14 12.37 -25.35
CA LYS A 301 -10.13 13.14 -26.13
C LYS A 301 -11.49 12.44 -26.22
N GLU A 302 -11.51 11.11 -26.16
CA GLU A 302 -12.72 10.29 -26.30
C GLU A 302 -13.33 9.87 -24.95
N GLY A 303 -12.66 10.12 -23.82
CA GLY A 303 -13.23 9.91 -22.48
C GLY A 303 -13.48 8.43 -22.14
N VAL A 304 -12.56 7.54 -22.51
CA VAL A 304 -12.72 6.08 -22.37
C VAL A 304 -11.81 5.52 -21.28
N VAL A 305 -11.80 6.14 -20.11
CA VAL A 305 -11.52 5.39 -18.88
C VAL A 305 -12.87 5.12 -18.26
N SER A 306 -13.47 3.99 -18.59
CA SER A 306 -14.70 3.57 -17.91
C SER A 306 -14.32 2.72 -16.71
N VAL A 307 -14.82 3.07 -15.53
CA VAL A 307 -14.77 2.18 -14.37
C VAL A 307 -15.59 0.93 -14.71
N THR A 308 -15.00 -0.25 -14.58
CA THR A 308 -15.73 -1.50 -14.80
C THR A 308 -16.85 -1.62 -13.76
N LYS A 309 -17.88 -2.43 -14.02
CA LYS A 309 -18.92 -2.72 -13.01
C LYS A 309 -18.30 -3.20 -11.68
N ALA A 310 -17.19 -3.94 -11.78
CA ALA A 310 -16.51 -4.51 -10.63
C ALA A 310 -15.60 -3.50 -9.90
N GLY A 311 -14.99 -2.54 -10.62
CA GLY A 311 -14.35 -1.37 -10.03
C GLY A 311 -15.35 -0.45 -9.33
N GLN A 312 -16.55 -0.30 -9.90
CA GLN A 312 -17.64 0.45 -9.27
C GLN A 312 -18.05 -0.21 -7.94
N ASP A 313 -18.27 -1.52 -7.93
CA ASP A 313 -18.60 -2.28 -6.71
C ASP A 313 -17.49 -2.18 -5.65
N PHE A 314 -16.22 -2.10 -6.07
CA PHE A 314 -15.08 -1.90 -5.17
C PHE A 314 -15.10 -0.53 -4.50
N PHE A 315 -15.30 0.54 -5.27
CA PHE A 315 -15.34 1.91 -4.75
C PHE A 315 -16.60 2.21 -3.94
N GLU A 316 -17.76 1.71 -4.36
CA GLU A 316 -19.00 1.86 -3.59
C GLU A 316 -18.90 1.20 -2.21
N LYS A 317 -18.30 0.00 -2.11
CA LYS A 317 -18.01 -0.66 -0.82
C LYS A 317 -16.92 0.05 -0.01
N LEU A 318 -16.02 0.78 -0.69
CA LEU A 318 -15.02 1.61 -0.03
C LEU A 318 -15.66 2.84 0.63
N TYR A 319 -16.52 3.56 -0.07
CA TYR A 319 -16.95 4.90 0.36
C TYR A 319 -18.39 4.98 0.90
N HIS A 320 -19.24 3.99 0.63
CA HIS A 320 -20.59 3.88 1.19
C HIS A 320 -20.71 2.63 2.05
N ASN A 321 -20.33 2.76 3.32
CA ASN A 321 -20.72 1.81 4.36
C ASN A 321 -21.85 2.38 5.22
N ASP A 322 -22.87 2.93 4.56
CA ASP A 322 -24.11 3.33 5.22
C ASP A 322 -25.31 2.89 4.39
N ARG A 323 -26.11 2.02 5.02
CA ARG A 323 -27.50 1.63 4.71
C ARG A 323 -27.74 0.47 3.74
N SER A 324 -27.64 -0.74 4.30
CA SER A 324 -28.63 -1.84 4.21
C SER A 324 -27.90 -3.09 4.70
N GLU A 325 -28.31 -3.82 5.74
CA GLU A 325 -29.60 -4.43 6.05
C GLU A 325 -29.67 -4.62 7.59
N GLY A 326 -30.81 -4.58 8.29
CA GLY A 326 -32.13 -5.01 7.85
C GLY A 326 -32.31 -6.48 8.16
#